data_AF-A0A1F7D7M5-F1
#
_entry.id   AF-A0A1F7D7M5-F1
#
_cell.length_a   1.000
_cell.length_b   1.000
_cell.length_c   1.000
_cell.angle_alpha   90.00
_cell.angle_beta   90.00
_cell.angle_gamma   90.00
#
_symmetry.space_group_name_H-M   'P 1'
#
loop_
_entity.id
_entity.type
_entity.pdbx_description
1 polymer ?
#
loop_
_entity_poly.entity_id
_entity_poly.type
_entity_poly.pdbx_seq_one_letter_code
_entity_poly.pdbx_strand_id
1 'polypeptide(L)'
;MRIHTGDSVLVISGKDKGKTGTVLRVLDDRLVVSDVNMRTRHVRKTAQGPGQRLRYEASIAASNVMILDPKTKKPTRIGVRTDEKGRKVRIAKVSGEAIVAGKVTPKKGPKAAPLKTKEQAEKAPEGEKVAGPQRKPFWKRLSFGAEAVQEGEEPKGQVTDHSVPEPTRIPESFSHSRGS
;
A
#
# COMPACT_ATOMS: atom_id res chain seq x y z
N MET A 1 11.74 9.14 10.94
CA MET A 1 10.93 8.62 12.07
C MET A 1 11.23 7.13 12.30
N ARG A 2 11.12 6.60 13.55
CA ARG A 2 11.52 5.21 13.89
C ARG A 2 10.34 4.22 14.09
N ILE A 3 9.12 4.74 14.14
CA ILE A 3 7.87 3.99 14.36
C ILE A 3 7.29 3.62 12.99
N HIS A 4 6.82 2.39 12.85
CA HIS A 4 6.20 1.85 11.64
C HIS A 4 4.75 1.43 11.90
N THR A 5 4.00 1.27 10.83
CA THR A 5 2.63 0.74 10.87
C THR A 5 2.64 -0.66 11.50
N GLY A 6 1.74 -0.89 12.46
CA GLY A 6 1.63 -2.15 13.19
C GLY A 6 2.50 -2.30 14.42
N ASP A 7 3.27 -1.27 14.78
CA ASP A 7 3.91 -1.23 16.09
C ASP A 7 2.87 -0.99 17.20
N SER A 8 3.07 -1.62 18.35
CA SER A 8 2.30 -1.37 19.57
C SER A 8 2.91 -0.19 20.33
N VAL A 9 2.08 0.80 20.67
CA VAL A 9 2.52 2.04 21.30
C VAL A 9 1.71 2.37 22.55
N LEU A 10 2.36 3.07 23.49
CA LEU A 10 1.77 3.68 24.67
C LEU A 10 1.77 5.20 24.51
N VAL A 11 0.67 5.85 24.85
CA VAL A 11 0.57 7.31 24.91
C VAL A 11 1.17 7.82 26.22
N ILE A 12 2.15 8.71 26.14
CA ILE A 12 2.90 9.25 27.29
C ILE A 12 2.27 10.56 27.79
N SER A 13 1.70 11.34 26.87
CA SER A 13 1.22 12.69 27.13
C SER A 13 -0.06 13.00 26.33
N GLY A 14 -0.83 13.97 26.84
CA GLY A 14 -2.11 14.38 26.26
C GLY A 14 -3.33 13.74 26.92
N LYS A 15 -4.50 13.93 26.30
CA LYS A 15 -5.80 13.50 26.82
C LYS A 15 -5.89 11.98 27.08
N ASP A 16 -5.20 11.21 26.25
CA ASP A 16 -5.26 9.74 26.25
C ASP A 16 -4.02 9.10 26.89
N LYS A 17 -3.34 9.81 27.80
CA LYS A 17 -2.15 9.31 28.52
C LYS A 17 -2.43 7.96 29.19
N GLY A 18 -1.49 7.03 29.04
CA GLY A 18 -1.55 5.68 29.60
C GLY A 18 -2.29 4.66 28.73
N LYS A 19 -2.99 5.09 27.67
CA LYS A 19 -3.64 4.17 26.74
C LYS A 19 -2.61 3.52 25.82
N THR A 20 -2.83 2.24 25.56
CA THR A 20 -2.06 1.44 24.59
C THR A 20 -2.87 1.28 23.32
N GLY A 21 -2.22 1.32 22.17
CA GLY A 21 -2.88 1.09 20.88
C GLY A 21 -1.90 0.66 19.80
N THR A 22 -2.43 0.20 18.68
CA THR A 22 -1.64 -0.20 17.50
C THR A 22 -1.60 0.95 16.51
N VAL A 23 -0.43 1.19 15.90
CA VAL A 23 -0.28 2.20 14.86
C VAL A 23 -0.96 1.71 13.58
N LEU A 24 -2.04 2.40 13.18
CA LEU A 24 -2.79 2.11 11.95
C LEU A 24 -2.16 2.77 10.74
N ARG A 25 -1.69 4.01 10.90
CA ARG A 25 -1.08 4.78 9.83
C ARG A 25 0.01 5.68 10.38
N VAL A 26 1.06 5.79 9.59
CA VAL A 26 2.21 6.65 9.84
C VAL A 26 2.13 7.81 8.84
N LEU A 27 2.10 9.04 9.34
CA LEU A 27 2.29 10.29 8.60
C LEU A 27 3.72 10.81 8.92
N ASP A 28 4.17 11.94 8.38
CA ASP A 28 5.57 12.37 8.55
C ASP A 28 5.98 12.56 10.02
N ASP A 29 5.28 13.45 10.75
CA ASP A 29 5.54 13.74 12.17
C ASP A 29 4.44 13.22 13.12
N ARG A 30 3.42 12.58 12.54
CA ARG A 30 2.19 12.20 13.22
C ARG A 30 1.81 10.76 12.95
N LEU A 31 1.02 10.19 13.84
CA LEU A 31 0.62 8.79 13.82
C LEU A 31 -0.88 8.70 14.07
N VAL A 32 -1.56 7.78 13.39
CA VAL A 32 -2.94 7.40 13.72
C VAL A 32 -2.87 6.08 14.48
N VAL A 33 -3.35 6.10 15.72
CA VAL A 33 -3.30 4.97 16.65
C VAL A 33 -4.73 4.54 16.96
N SER A 34 -4.98 3.24 17.04
CA SER A 34 -6.30 2.68 17.37
C SER A 34 -6.80 3.18 18.72
N ASP A 35 -8.06 3.61 18.79
CA ASP A 35 -8.76 4.05 20.01
C ASP A 35 -8.11 5.23 20.77
N VAL A 36 -7.20 5.97 20.13
CA VAL A 36 -6.51 7.14 20.69
C VAL A 36 -6.94 8.40 19.94
N ASN A 37 -7.07 9.51 20.67
CA ASN A 37 -7.43 10.83 20.13
C ASN A 37 -8.72 10.78 19.30
N MET A 38 -9.75 10.11 19.82
CA MET A 38 -11.04 10.00 19.15
C MET A 38 -11.71 11.38 19.03
N ARG A 39 -12.10 11.72 17.81
CA ARG A 39 -12.86 12.94 17.50
C ARG A 39 -14.21 12.58 16.93
N THR A 40 -15.16 13.47 17.16
CA THR A 40 -16.52 13.34 16.64
C THR A 40 -16.69 14.29 15.46
N ARG A 41 -17.12 13.77 14.31
CA ARG A 41 -17.56 14.54 13.15
C ARG A 41 -19.07 14.37 13.01
N HIS A 42 -19.79 15.49 13.00
CA HIS A 42 -21.22 15.51 12.67
C HIS A 42 -21.35 15.59 11.16
N VAL A 43 -21.92 14.55 10.55
CA VAL A 43 -22.19 14.49 9.12
C VAL A 43 -23.64 14.92 8.92
N ARG A 44 -23.84 15.95 8.08
CA ARG A 44 -25.18 16.43 7.72
C ARG A 44 -25.95 15.35 6.96
N LYS A 45 -27.28 15.40 7.01
CA LYS A 45 -28.14 14.53 6.20
C LYS A 45 -27.84 14.72 4.70
N THR A 46 -27.89 13.63 3.96
CA THR A 46 -27.76 13.61 2.50
C THR A 46 -29.01 12.95 1.92
N ALA A 47 -29.30 13.11 0.62
CA ALA A 47 -30.41 12.40 -0.02
C ALA A 47 -30.34 10.86 0.17
N GLN A 48 -29.12 10.33 0.33
CA GLN A 48 -28.82 8.90 0.52
C GLN A 48 -28.93 8.42 1.98
N GLY A 49 -29.15 9.30 2.96
CA GLY A 49 -29.26 8.84 4.36
C GLY A 49 -29.34 9.93 5.43
N PRO A 50 -29.75 9.55 6.65
CA PRO A 50 -29.88 10.47 7.78
C PRO A 50 -28.51 11.03 8.21
N GLY A 51 -28.53 12.18 8.89
CA GLY A 51 -27.33 12.74 9.51
C GLY A 51 -26.80 11.81 10.60
N GLN A 52 -25.47 11.71 10.72
CA GLN A 52 -24.82 10.76 11.64
C GLN A 52 -23.70 11.42 12.44
N ARG A 53 -23.48 10.91 13.65
CA ARG A 53 -22.36 11.30 14.51
C ARG A 53 -21.25 10.26 14.40
N LEU A 54 -20.30 10.52 13.50
CA LEU A 54 -19.18 9.61 13.25
C LEU A 54 -18.05 9.87 14.25
N ARG A 55 -17.61 8.83 14.95
CA ARG A 55 -16.37 8.86 15.74
C ARG A 55 -15.24 8.25 14.93
N TYR A 56 -14.09 8.90 14.91
CA TYR A 56 -12.90 8.45 14.20
C TYR A 56 -11.64 8.82 14.98
N GLU A 57 -10.59 8.05 14.77
CA GLU A 57 -9.28 8.26 15.38
C GLU A 57 -8.55 9.41 14.67
N ALA A 58 -8.12 10.42 15.43
CA ALA A 58 -7.35 11.53 14.89
C ALA A 58 -5.84 11.32 15.13
N SER A 59 -5.03 11.94 14.27
CA SER A 59 -3.58 11.85 14.36
C SER A 59 -3.03 12.43 15.67
N ILE A 60 -2.08 11.74 16.29
CA ILE A 60 -1.29 12.20 17.44
C ILE A 60 0.16 12.46 17.01
N ALA A 61 0.86 13.37 17.69
CA ALA A 61 2.28 13.63 17.43
C ALA A 61 3.14 12.43 17.84
N ALA A 62 4.17 12.11 17.06
CA ALA A 62 5.08 11.01 17.35
C ALA A 62 5.85 11.17 18.68
N SER A 63 6.03 12.40 19.15
CA SER A 63 6.67 12.72 20.44
C SER A 63 5.84 12.29 21.65
N ASN A 64 4.52 12.13 21.50
CA ASN A 64 3.60 11.84 22.60
C ASN A 64 3.37 10.33 22.79
N VAL A 65 4.07 9.50 22.02
CA VAL A 65 3.95 8.04 22.05
C VAL A 65 5.30 7.36 22.18
N MET A 66 5.30 6.21 22.82
CA MET A 66 6.44 5.33 23.02
C MET A 66 6.11 3.92 22.54
N ILE A 67 7.09 3.20 21.99
CA ILE A 67 6.88 1.79 21.65
C ILE A 67 6.81 0.97 22.92
N LEU A 68 5.86 0.03 22.94
CA LEU A 68 5.79 -1.02 23.94
C LEU A 68 6.70 -2.16 23.54
N ASP A 69 7.55 -2.57 24.46
CA ASP A 69 8.39 -3.75 24.26
C ASP A 69 7.53 -5.03 24.24
N PRO A 70 7.68 -5.90 23.21
CA PRO A 70 6.90 -7.14 23.11
C PRO A 70 7.05 -8.07 24.33
N LYS A 71 8.23 -8.11 24.95
CA LYS A 71 8.51 -8.92 26.13
C LYS A 71 7.97 -8.31 27.42
N THR A 72 8.45 -7.10 27.75
CA THR A 72 8.19 -6.51 29.07
C THR A 72 6.91 -5.69 29.15
N LYS A 73 6.30 -5.35 28.00
CA LYS A 73 5.16 -4.41 27.89
C LYS A 73 5.43 -3.06 28.55
N LYS A 74 6.69 -2.72 28.78
CA LYS A 74 7.11 -1.42 29.30
C LYS A 74 7.32 -0.45 28.13
N PRO A 75 7.13 0.86 28.34
CA PRO A 75 7.49 1.85 27.33
C PRO A 75 9.00 1.88 27.14
N THR A 76 9.46 1.77 25.89
CA THR A 76 10.89 1.68 25.57
C THR A 76 11.27 2.61 24.41
N ARG A 77 12.56 2.97 24.38
CA ARG A 77 13.17 3.69 23.25
C ARG A 77 13.73 2.68 22.25
N ILE A 78 13.69 3.05 20.96
CA ILE A 78 14.18 2.24 19.86
C ILE A 78 15.67 2.53 19.64
N GLY A 79 16.49 1.47 19.68
CA GLY A 79 17.86 1.44 19.13
C GLY A 79 17.89 0.79 17.74
N VAL A 80 19.03 0.89 17.06
CA VAL A 80 19.28 0.20 15.80
C VAL A 80 20.55 -0.63 15.98
N ARG A 81 20.51 -1.91 15.62
CA ARG A 81 21.65 -2.82 15.60
C ARG A 81 21.81 -3.40 14.19
N THR A 82 23.04 -3.68 13.80
CA THR A 82 23.33 -4.40 12.56
C THR A 82 23.42 -5.90 12.86
N ASP A 83 22.65 -6.70 12.14
CA ASP A 83 22.71 -8.16 12.22
C ASP A 83 23.96 -8.70 11.51
N GLU A 84 24.28 -9.99 11.72
CA GLU A 84 25.36 -10.71 11.03
C GLU A 84 25.24 -10.66 9.49
N LYS A 85 24.02 -10.48 8.97
CA LYS A 85 23.72 -10.35 7.54
C LYS A 85 23.83 -8.90 7.03
N GLY A 86 24.35 -7.97 7.84
CA GLY A 86 24.49 -6.55 7.49
C GLY A 86 23.17 -5.75 7.49
N ARG A 87 22.05 -6.34 7.91
CA ARG A 87 20.74 -5.67 7.94
C ARG A 87 20.55 -4.87 9.22
N LYS A 88 19.94 -3.69 9.12
CA LYS A 88 19.59 -2.86 10.28
C LYS A 88 18.29 -3.36 10.91
N VAL A 89 18.36 -3.82 12.15
CA VAL A 89 17.21 -4.23 12.95
C VAL A 89 16.94 -3.24 14.06
N ARG A 90 15.66 -2.97 14.28
CA ARG A 90 15.18 -2.13 15.38
C ARG A 90 15.17 -2.95 16.65
N ILE A 91 15.78 -2.43 17.72
CA ILE A 91 15.84 -3.11 19.02
C ILE A 91 15.21 -2.25 20.11
N ALA A 92 14.53 -2.87 21.07
CA ALA A 92 14.09 -2.22 22.29
C ALA A 92 15.28 -2.03 23.23
N LYS A 93 15.56 -0.81 23.68
CA LYS A 93 16.73 -0.55 24.54
C LYS A 93 16.67 -1.22 25.93
N VAL A 94 15.46 -1.53 26.41
CA VAL A 94 15.28 -2.10 27.77
C VAL A 94 15.45 -3.61 27.77
N SER A 95 14.88 -4.32 26.79
CA SER A 95 14.95 -5.79 26.68
C SER A 95 16.06 -6.28 25.76
N GLY A 96 16.61 -5.41 24.91
CA GLY A 96 17.54 -5.78 23.84
C GLY A 96 16.88 -6.54 22.69
N GLU A 97 15.55 -6.71 22.70
CA GLU A 97 14.86 -7.54 21.73
C GLU A 97 14.51 -6.80 20.44
N ALA A 98 14.45 -7.54 19.33
CA ALA A 98 14.07 -7.01 18.03
C ALA A 98 12.57 -6.64 17.97
N ILE A 99 12.27 -5.41 17.55
CA ILE A 99 10.91 -4.91 17.34
C ILE A 99 10.51 -5.17 15.89
N VAL A 100 9.71 -6.22 15.68
CA VAL A 100 9.10 -6.52 14.38
C VAL A 100 7.77 -5.79 14.28
N ALA A 101 7.56 -5.05 13.18
CA ALA A 101 6.26 -4.41 12.92
C ALA A 101 5.20 -5.50 12.69
N GLY A 102 4.09 -5.43 13.42
CA GLY A 102 2.96 -6.34 13.21
C GLY A 102 2.36 -6.12 11.82
N LYS A 103 1.96 -7.20 11.14
CA LYS A 103 1.21 -7.06 9.88
C LYS A 103 -0.18 -6.53 10.22
N VAL A 104 -0.44 -5.25 9.97
CA VAL A 104 -1.79 -4.69 10.06
C VAL A 104 -2.57 -5.21 8.87
N THR A 105 -3.30 -6.30 9.05
CA THR A 105 -4.34 -6.66 8.09
C THR A 105 -5.43 -5.59 8.21
N PRO A 106 -5.76 -4.87 7.12
CA PRO A 106 -6.91 -3.99 7.17
C PRO A 106 -8.10 -4.85 7.57
N LYS A 107 -8.80 -4.50 8.67
CA LYS A 107 -10.10 -5.10 8.96
C LYS A 107 -10.93 -4.87 7.71
N LYS A 108 -11.10 -5.91 6.90
CA LYS A 108 -11.96 -5.92 5.73
C LYS A 108 -13.33 -5.58 6.30
N GLY A 109 -13.77 -4.34 6.10
CA GLY A 109 -15.13 -3.95 6.44
C GLY A 109 -16.08 -4.97 5.83
N PRO A 110 -17.29 -5.14 6.39
CA PRO A 110 -18.27 -6.03 5.78
C PRO A 110 -18.33 -5.66 4.29
N LYS A 111 -17.90 -6.58 3.41
CA LYS A 111 -18.16 -6.45 1.98
C LYS A 111 -19.65 -6.20 1.92
N ALA A 112 -20.07 -5.00 1.52
CA ALA A 112 -21.47 -4.71 1.30
C ALA A 112 -22.01 -5.88 0.46
N ALA A 113 -22.90 -6.67 1.06
CA ALA A 113 -23.50 -7.78 0.37
C ALA A 113 -24.15 -7.19 -0.88
N PRO A 114 -23.92 -7.76 -2.08
CA PRO A 114 -24.69 -7.33 -3.24
C PRO A 114 -26.17 -7.47 -2.88
N LEU A 115 -26.92 -6.37 -3.01
CA LEU A 115 -28.36 -6.33 -2.87
C LEU A 115 -28.93 -7.47 -3.73
N LYS A 116 -29.47 -8.50 -3.07
CA LYS A 116 -30.17 -9.60 -3.76
C LYS A 116 -31.46 -9.02 -4.33
N THR A 117 -31.48 -8.71 -5.61
CA THR A 117 -32.73 -8.65 -6.38
C THR A 117 -33.28 -10.07 -6.44
N LYS A 118 -34.35 -10.33 -5.67
CA LYS A 118 -35.16 -11.54 -5.80
C LYS A 118 -36.10 -11.32 -6.98
N GLU A 119 -35.87 -12.03 -8.08
CA GLU A 119 -36.78 -12.31 -9.21
C GLU A 119 -35.91 -13.10 -10.21
N GLN A 120 -36.17 -14.32 -10.68
CA GLN A 120 -37.31 -15.23 -10.64
C GLN A 120 -36.71 -16.65 -10.62
N ALA A 121 -37.33 -17.54 -9.84
CA ALA A 121 -37.09 -18.97 -9.95
C ALA A 121 -38.09 -19.52 -10.96
N GLU A 122 -37.64 -19.86 -12.16
CA GLU A 122 -38.35 -20.80 -13.02
C GLU A 122 -37.41 -21.92 -13.49
N LYS A 123 -38.02 -23.11 -13.53
CA LYS A 123 -37.45 -24.46 -13.63
C LYS A 123 -36.61 -24.70 -14.90
N ALA A 124 -35.54 -25.48 -14.76
CA ALA A 124 -35.12 -26.42 -15.81
C ALA A 124 -34.39 -27.64 -15.17
N PRO A 125 -34.60 -28.86 -15.70
CA PRO A 125 -34.21 -30.12 -15.05
C PRO A 125 -32.73 -30.49 -15.23
N GLU A 126 -32.28 -31.34 -14.31
CA GLU A 126 -30.95 -31.93 -14.24
C GLU A 126 -30.57 -32.66 -15.54
N GLY A 127 -29.47 -32.20 -16.15
CA GLY A 127 -28.85 -32.81 -17.33
C GLY A 127 -27.35 -32.95 -17.11
N GLU A 128 -26.95 -34.19 -16.85
CA GLU A 128 -25.70 -34.88 -17.19
C GLU A 128 -24.39 -34.06 -17.33
N LYS A 129 -23.40 -34.40 -16.49
CA LYS A 129 -22.04 -33.88 -16.53
C LYS A 129 -21.31 -34.37 -17.78
N VAL A 130 -20.98 -33.47 -18.71
CA VAL A 130 -19.96 -33.73 -19.74
C VAL A 130 -18.77 -32.81 -19.53
N ALA A 131 -17.60 -33.40 -19.28
CA ALA A 131 -16.34 -32.71 -19.05
C ALA A 131 -15.85 -32.01 -20.34
N GLY A 132 -16.01 -30.68 -20.41
CA GLY A 132 -15.39 -29.84 -21.43
C GLY A 132 -13.92 -29.52 -21.11
N PRO A 133 -13.04 -29.32 -22.11
CA PRO A 133 -11.61 -29.15 -21.88
C PRO A 133 -11.30 -27.80 -21.20
N GLN A 134 -10.42 -27.84 -20.20
CA GLN A 134 -10.00 -26.68 -19.42
C GLN A 134 -9.41 -25.59 -20.32
N ARG A 135 -10.16 -24.49 -20.51
CA ARG A 135 -9.65 -23.30 -21.19
C ARG A 135 -8.61 -22.63 -20.30
N LYS A 136 -7.38 -22.51 -20.81
CA LYS A 136 -6.27 -21.85 -20.11
C LYS A 136 -6.59 -20.36 -19.92
N PRO A 137 -6.20 -19.76 -18.77
CA PRO A 137 -6.37 -18.33 -18.52
C PRO A 137 -5.57 -17.50 -19.54
N PHE A 138 -6.11 -16.35 -19.92
CA PHE A 138 -5.71 -15.60 -21.13
C PHE A 138 -4.24 -15.16 -21.15
N TRP A 139 -3.58 -15.09 -19.99
CA TRP A 139 -2.18 -14.63 -19.86
C TRP A 139 -1.16 -15.67 -20.30
N LYS A 140 -1.57 -16.95 -20.44
CA LYS A 140 -0.73 -18.03 -20.97
C LYS A 140 -0.71 -18.08 -22.51
N ARG A 141 -1.43 -17.17 -23.17
CA ARG A 141 -1.47 -17.01 -24.63
C ARG A 141 -0.53 -15.90 -25.13
N LEU A 142 -0.02 -15.02 -24.25
CA LEU A 142 1.09 -14.13 -24.53
C LEU A 142 2.40 -14.74 -24.01
N SER A 143 2.86 -15.80 -24.66
CA SER A 143 4.27 -16.18 -24.62
C SER A 143 4.97 -15.38 -25.71
N PHE A 144 5.54 -14.24 -25.27
CA PHE A 144 6.65 -13.56 -25.93
C PHE A 144 7.69 -14.61 -26.38
N GLY A 145 8.12 -14.48 -27.63
CA GLY A 145 9.00 -15.42 -28.31
C GLY A 145 10.33 -15.62 -27.59
N ALA A 146 10.53 -16.85 -27.13
CA ALA A 146 11.76 -17.55 -26.86
C ALA A 146 11.35 -19.03 -27.06
N GLU A 147 11.94 -19.88 -27.88
CA GLU A 147 13.34 -20.05 -28.24
C GLU A 147 13.35 -21.23 -29.24
N ALA A 148 13.97 -21.08 -30.41
CA ALA A 148 14.44 -22.21 -31.23
C ALA A 148 15.37 -21.66 -32.32
N VAL A 149 16.60 -21.34 -31.90
CA VAL A 149 17.73 -21.18 -32.81
C VAL A 149 18.19 -22.59 -33.17
N GLN A 150 18.10 -22.96 -34.45
CA GLN A 150 18.86 -24.06 -35.03
C GLN A 150 19.97 -23.44 -35.90
N GLU A 151 21.18 -23.92 -35.70
CA GLU A 151 22.40 -23.55 -36.41
C GLU A 151 22.30 -23.87 -37.91
N GLY A 152 22.95 -23.06 -38.75
CA GLY A 152 23.47 -23.51 -40.04
C GLY A 152 23.08 -22.69 -41.27
N GLU A 153 24.08 -21.98 -41.77
CA GLU A 153 24.29 -21.51 -43.16
C GLU A 153 23.79 -20.11 -43.57
N GLU A 154 24.77 -19.24 -43.82
CA GLU A 154 24.64 -17.95 -44.49
C GLU A 154 24.16 -18.11 -45.94
N PRO A 155 23.53 -17.06 -46.52
CA PRO A 155 24.26 -16.43 -47.60
C PRO A 155 24.24 -14.89 -47.59
N LYS A 156 25.45 -14.38 -47.86
CA LYS A 156 25.86 -13.08 -48.40
C LYS A 156 24.77 -12.23 -49.07
N GLY A 157 24.69 -10.96 -48.67
CA GLY A 157 23.92 -9.97 -49.43
C GLY A 157 23.91 -8.57 -48.84
N GLN A 158 24.90 -7.77 -49.26
CA GLN A 158 24.86 -6.32 -49.51
C GLN A 158 24.53 -5.35 -48.36
N VAL A 159 25.53 -4.54 -48.03
CA VAL A 159 25.43 -3.30 -47.26
C VAL A 159 24.71 -2.26 -48.12
N THR A 160 23.61 -1.71 -47.60
CA THR A 160 23.06 -0.43 -48.08
C THR A 160 22.77 0.47 -46.87
N ASP A 161 23.54 1.55 -46.80
CA ASP A 161 23.37 2.68 -45.88
C ASP A 161 21.97 3.29 -45.97
N HIS A 162 21.23 3.32 -44.86
CA HIS A 162 20.03 4.14 -44.74
C HIS A 162 20.07 4.99 -43.46
N SER A 163 20.82 6.09 -43.60
CA SER A 163 20.53 7.46 -43.15
C SER A 163 19.68 7.64 -41.88
N VAL A 164 20.33 8.06 -40.80
CA VAL A 164 19.67 8.69 -39.64
C VAL A 164 19.26 10.12 -40.04
N PRO A 165 18.01 10.57 -39.84
CA PRO A 165 17.67 11.98 -40.05
C PRO A 165 18.17 12.85 -38.89
N GLU A 166 18.85 13.95 -39.22
CA GLU A 166 19.32 14.96 -38.27
C GLU A 166 18.15 15.67 -37.55
N PRO A 167 18.25 15.99 -36.25
CA PRO A 167 17.27 16.81 -35.56
C PRO A 167 17.37 18.27 -36.01
N THR A 168 16.27 18.80 -36.54
CA THR A 168 16.12 20.20 -36.96
C THR A 168 16.36 21.16 -35.80
N ARG A 169 17.25 22.14 -36.05
CA ARG A 169 17.58 23.24 -35.12
C ARG A 169 16.37 24.16 -34.92
N ILE A 170 16.05 24.46 -33.65
CA ILE A 170 15.06 25.46 -33.24
C ILE A 170 15.66 26.86 -33.49
N PRO A 171 15.00 27.79 -34.18
CA PRO A 171 15.51 29.15 -34.32
C PRO A 171 15.30 29.97 -33.05
N GLU A 172 16.41 30.46 -32.46
CA GLU A 172 16.42 31.52 -31.47
C GLU A 172 16.17 32.88 -32.16
N SER A 173 15.04 33.52 -31.90
CA SER A 173 14.93 34.99 -31.90
C SER A 173 13.57 35.44 -31.36
N PHE A 174 13.51 35.72 -30.06
CA PHE A 174 12.45 36.55 -29.49
C PHE A 174 13.10 37.79 -28.85
N SER A 175 13.45 38.74 -29.70
CA SER A 175 13.96 40.05 -29.30
C SER A 175 12.84 40.84 -28.59
N HIS A 176 13.06 41.18 -27.33
CA HIS A 176 12.21 42.10 -26.59
C HIS A 176 12.52 43.55 -27.00
N SER A 177 11.62 44.19 -27.73
CA SER A 177 11.63 45.65 -27.86
C SER A 177 10.95 46.26 -26.62
N ARG A 178 11.76 46.88 -25.75
CA ARG A 178 11.27 47.90 -24.82
C ARG A 178 11.42 49.25 -25.53
N GLY A 179 10.31 49.91 -25.81
CA GLY A 179 10.25 51.29 -26.29
C GLY A 179 9.39 52.11 -25.35
N SER A 180 10.01 53.17 -24.82
CA SER A 180 9.50 54.44 -24.26
C SER A 180 8.00 54.58 -23.97
#